data_AF-A0A2E5CAT1-F1
#
_entry.id   AF-A0A2E5CAT1-F1
#
_cell.length_a   1.000
_cell.length_b   1.000
_cell.length_c   1.000
_cell.angle_alpha   90.00
_cell.angle_beta   90.00
_cell.angle_gamma   90.00
#
_symmetry.space_group_name_H-M   'P 1'
#
loop_
_entity.id
_entity.type
_entity.pdbx_description
1 polymer ?
#
loop_
_entity_poly.entity_id
_entity_poly.type
_entity_poly.pdbx_seq_one_letter_code
_entity_poly.pdbx_strand_id
1 'polypeptide(L)'
;MKNTIKSSLALVSLLIFVSCGGSKPMVEDVKVKPRLVDNELHVTMTADLGIGALTLPNVVLPITKDGDKIGHVRMISGIDAKNTLEVDLNVYSVRTAQPEVAALPNGDALPLIGQNDVIVVPVSGKVTVYISISDGHAALGVSVPFKTLDSVGQSVGQASLFPMFNMNNVIGAAGLYTSKTAGKNGFGLFADISSVLGDDLFGAVGLRGDIQAEQQLDYSSIAPSRSKERRINRELIKLNRRRAQLRMR
;
A
#
# COMPACT_ATOMS: atom_id res chain seq x y z
N MET A 1 1.11 -23.37 73.33
CA MET A 1 0.83 -24.17 72.12
C MET A 1 1.03 -23.28 70.90
N LYS A 2 1.80 -23.78 69.92
CA LYS A 2 2.22 -23.10 68.68
C LYS A 2 1.05 -23.05 67.68
N ASN A 3 1.01 -22.02 66.83
CA ASN A 3 0.49 -22.05 65.45
C ASN A 3 0.92 -20.73 64.76
N THR A 4 2.13 -20.64 64.17
CA THR A 4 2.46 -20.88 62.74
C THR A 4 1.66 -20.04 61.73
N ILE A 5 2.24 -18.88 61.43
CA ILE A 5 2.47 -18.27 60.10
C ILE A 5 1.83 -19.02 58.92
N LYS A 6 0.90 -18.35 58.22
CA LYS A 6 0.59 -18.61 56.81
C LYS A 6 0.60 -17.28 56.04
N SER A 7 1.81 -16.82 55.75
CA SER A 7 2.08 -15.98 54.59
C SER A 7 2.18 -16.89 53.35
N SER A 8 1.93 -16.29 52.19
CA SER A 8 2.18 -16.82 50.83
C SER A 8 1.04 -17.60 50.17
N LEU A 9 0.27 -16.91 49.31
CA LEU A 9 0.24 -17.20 47.87
C LEU A 9 -0.59 -16.14 47.13
N ALA A 10 0.06 -15.09 46.64
CA ALA A 10 -0.52 -14.16 45.67
C ALA A 10 0.57 -13.76 44.67
N LEU A 11 1.01 -14.74 43.86
CA LEU A 11 2.01 -14.53 42.82
C LEU A 11 1.70 -15.40 41.58
N VAL A 12 0.50 -15.28 41.02
CA VAL A 12 0.19 -15.86 39.70
C VAL A 12 -0.85 -14.98 39.00
N SER A 13 -0.43 -13.85 38.41
CA SER A 13 -1.27 -13.14 37.42
C SER A 13 -0.47 -12.18 36.53
N LEU A 14 0.71 -12.61 36.04
CA LEU A 14 1.57 -11.78 35.18
C LEU A 14 1.95 -12.47 33.84
N LEU A 15 1.20 -13.49 33.46
CA LEU A 15 1.32 -14.12 32.15
C LEU A 15 -0.07 -14.11 31.53
N ILE A 16 -0.26 -13.32 30.48
CA ILE A 16 -0.97 -13.59 29.22
C ILE A 16 -1.23 -12.21 28.57
N PHE A 17 -0.19 -11.62 27.98
CA PHE A 17 -0.31 -10.75 26.81
C PHE A 17 0.99 -10.87 26.01
N VAL A 18 1.36 -12.09 25.64
CA VAL A 18 2.27 -12.29 24.51
C VAL A 18 1.43 -11.98 23.27
N SER A 19 1.34 -10.69 22.95
CA SER A 19 0.64 -10.19 21.78
C SER A 19 1.18 -10.86 20.53
N CYS A 20 0.26 -11.37 19.71
CA CYS A 20 0.48 -12.03 18.42
C CYS A 20 1.65 -11.42 17.64
N GLY A 21 2.63 -12.25 17.29
CA GLY A 21 3.74 -11.92 16.40
C GLY A 21 3.33 -11.77 14.93
N GLY A 22 2.23 -11.07 14.64
CA GLY A 22 1.83 -10.66 13.30
C GLY A 22 2.61 -9.43 12.85
N SER A 23 2.90 -9.33 11.55
CA SER A 23 3.48 -8.12 10.97
C SER A 23 2.46 -6.97 11.08
N LYS A 24 2.82 -5.91 11.82
CA LYS A 24 1.99 -4.70 11.90
C LYS A 24 1.85 -4.10 10.49
N PRO A 25 0.64 -3.76 10.03
CA PRO A 25 0.46 -3.05 8.76
C PRO A 25 1.27 -1.76 8.71
N MET A 26 1.84 -1.43 7.54
CA MET A 26 2.63 -0.21 7.33
C MET A 26 1.76 1.04 7.10
N VAL A 27 0.50 0.98 7.51
CA VAL A 27 -0.53 2.02 7.38
C VAL A 27 -1.20 2.15 8.75
N GLU A 28 -1.48 3.38 9.16
CA GLU A 28 -2.15 3.73 10.43
C GLU A 28 -3.55 4.29 10.20
N ASP A 29 -3.79 4.91 9.05
CA ASP A 29 -5.10 5.40 8.63
C ASP A 29 -5.17 5.36 7.10
N VAL A 30 -6.36 5.11 6.55
CA VAL A 30 -6.60 5.18 5.10
C VAL A 30 -8.01 5.71 4.83
N LYS A 31 -8.13 6.58 3.85
CA LYS A 31 -9.41 7.18 3.43
C LYS A 31 -9.47 7.16 1.92
N VAL A 32 -10.60 6.70 1.39
CA VAL A 32 -10.91 6.77 -0.04
C VAL A 32 -12.14 7.65 -0.20
N LYS A 33 -12.08 8.61 -1.11
CA LYS A 33 -13.14 9.57 -1.36
C LYS A 33 -13.41 9.68 -2.86
N PRO A 34 -14.61 9.29 -3.32
CA PRO A 34 -15.04 9.56 -4.68
C PRO A 34 -15.57 11.00 -4.74
N ARG A 35 -15.32 11.70 -5.84
CA ARG A 35 -15.83 13.04 -6.11
C ARG A 35 -16.17 13.15 -7.59
N LEU A 36 -17.28 13.78 -7.91
CA LEU A 36 -17.57 14.20 -9.28
C LEU A 36 -17.04 15.62 -9.46
N VAL A 37 -16.14 15.80 -10.42
CA VAL A 37 -15.61 17.11 -10.85
C VAL A 37 -15.95 17.23 -12.32
N ASP A 38 -16.73 18.25 -12.70
CA ASP A 38 -17.19 18.44 -14.08
C ASP A 38 -17.85 17.19 -14.69
N ASN A 39 -18.61 16.46 -13.85
CA ASN A 39 -19.27 15.19 -14.19
C ASN A 39 -18.32 14.01 -14.48
N GLU A 40 -17.04 14.13 -14.13
CA GLU A 40 -16.03 13.09 -14.22
C GLU A 40 -15.69 12.54 -12.82
N LEU A 41 -15.54 11.22 -12.72
CA LEU A 41 -15.23 10.56 -11.45
C LEU A 41 -13.75 10.71 -11.10
N HIS A 42 -13.49 11.43 -10.02
CA HIS A 42 -12.21 11.46 -9.31
C HIS A 42 -12.26 10.56 -8.08
N VAL A 43 -11.20 9.79 -7.87
CA VAL A 43 -10.99 9.00 -6.66
C VAL A 43 -9.73 9.49 -5.98
N THR A 44 -9.86 9.92 -4.73
CA THR A 44 -8.73 10.29 -3.87
C THR A 44 -8.54 9.21 -2.81
N MET A 45 -7.39 8.54 -2.80
CA MET A 45 -6.94 7.65 -1.73
C MET A 45 -5.82 8.34 -0.94
N THR A 46 -6.02 8.52 0.36
CA THR A 46 -5.03 9.09 1.29
C THR A 46 -4.71 8.08 2.38
N ALA A 47 -3.44 7.79 2.61
CA ALA A 47 -2.98 6.91 3.68
C ALA A 47 -1.93 7.60 4.56
N ASP A 48 -2.10 7.46 5.88
CA ASP A 48 -1.06 7.77 6.86
C ASP A 48 -0.20 6.51 7.06
N LEU A 49 1.09 6.59 6.73
CA LEU A 49 2.00 5.44 6.72
C LEU A 49 2.67 5.23 8.09
N GLY A 50 2.55 4.01 8.61
CA GLY A 50 3.19 3.54 9.84
C GLY A 50 4.61 3.03 9.62
N ILE A 51 5.47 3.83 8.99
CA ILE A 51 6.84 3.42 8.61
C ILE A 51 7.92 3.75 9.65
N GLY A 52 7.51 4.06 10.89
CA GLY A 52 8.40 4.37 12.00
C GLY A 52 8.99 5.77 11.89
N ALA A 53 10.30 5.90 12.09
CA ALA A 53 11.02 7.18 12.07
C ALA A 53 11.57 7.54 10.68
N LEU A 54 11.21 6.78 9.64
CA LEU A 54 11.49 7.16 8.25
C LEU A 54 10.63 8.36 7.86
N THR A 55 11.14 9.17 6.94
CA THR A 55 10.39 10.30 6.38
C THR A 55 10.28 10.18 4.87
N LEU A 56 9.08 10.36 4.33
CA LEU A 56 8.81 10.55 2.92
C LEU A 56 9.40 11.87 2.40
N PRO A 57 9.74 11.95 1.10
CA PRO A 57 10.04 13.22 0.45
C PRO A 57 8.76 14.07 0.35
N ASN A 58 8.89 15.39 0.50
CA ASN A 58 7.79 16.34 0.30
C ASN A 58 7.69 16.67 -1.20
N VAL A 59 6.82 15.97 -1.92
CA VAL A 59 6.69 16.10 -3.37
C VAL A 59 5.25 15.87 -3.85
N VAL A 60 4.87 16.55 -4.92
CA VAL A 60 3.64 16.33 -5.67
C VAL A 60 4.04 16.00 -7.11
N LEU A 61 3.68 14.81 -7.56
CA LEU A 61 3.95 14.31 -8.91
C LEU A 61 2.65 14.34 -9.72
N PRO A 62 2.56 15.10 -10.82
CA PRO A 62 1.35 15.12 -11.62
C PRO A 62 1.18 13.78 -12.34
N ILE A 63 -0.07 13.31 -12.41
CA ILE A 63 -0.47 12.21 -13.29
C ILE A 63 -0.97 12.86 -14.58
N THR A 64 -0.36 12.50 -15.70
CA THR A 64 -0.70 13.06 -17.01
C THR A 64 -1.03 11.96 -18.00
N LYS A 65 -2.08 12.15 -18.80
CA LYS A 65 -2.42 11.28 -19.93
C LYS A 65 -2.65 12.17 -21.15
N ASP A 66 -1.99 11.85 -22.25
CA ASP A 66 -2.10 12.59 -23.53
C ASP A 66 -1.83 14.10 -23.43
N GLY A 67 -1.03 14.52 -22.44
CA GLY A 67 -0.71 15.93 -22.16
C GLY A 67 -1.59 16.59 -21.09
N ASP A 68 -2.74 16.01 -20.78
CA ASP A 68 -3.68 16.53 -19.79
C ASP A 68 -3.38 16.02 -18.39
N LYS A 69 -3.55 16.90 -17.39
CA LYS A 69 -3.38 16.53 -15.97
C LYS A 69 -4.65 15.86 -15.47
N ILE A 70 -4.54 14.57 -15.15
CA ILE A 70 -5.65 13.72 -14.71
C ILE A 70 -5.58 13.37 -13.22
N GLY A 71 -4.66 14.00 -12.46
CA GLY A 71 -4.51 13.73 -11.03
C GLY A 71 -3.11 14.05 -10.49
N HIS A 72 -2.80 13.50 -9.32
CA HIS A 72 -1.46 13.58 -8.71
C HIS A 72 -1.19 12.44 -7.74
N VAL A 73 0.10 12.15 -7.53
CA VAL A 73 0.60 11.41 -6.37
C VAL A 73 1.33 12.39 -5.47
N ARG A 74 0.94 12.47 -4.20
CA ARG A 74 1.51 13.39 -3.22
C ARG A 74 2.08 12.61 -2.05
N MET A 75 3.31 12.95 -1.68
CA MET A 75 4.00 12.42 -0.52
C MET A 75 4.41 13.58 0.36
N ILE A 76 4.10 13.49 1.66
CA ILE A 76 4.45 14.52 2.64
C ILE A 76 4.87 13.86 3.94
N SER A 77 5.93 14.40 4.54
CA SER A 77 6.28 14.19 5.94
C SER A 77 5.97 15.46 6.73
N GLY A 78 5.07 15.35 7.69
CA GLY A 78 4.75 16.40 8.66
C GLY A 78 5.68 16.40 9.88
N ILE A 79 5.28 17.16 10.90
CA ILE A 79 5.89 17.15 12.23
C ILE A 79 5.77 15.73 12.82
N ASP A 80 6.75 15.32 13.63
CA ASP A 80 6.82 13.98 14.26
C ASP A 80 6.89 12.79 13.29
N ALA A 81 7.40 13.01 12.06
CA ALA A 81 7.51 11.98 11.04
C ALA A 81 6.16 11.34 10.66
N LYS A 82 5.07 12.10 10.77
CA LYS A 82 3.78 11.68 10.21
C LYS A 82 3.88 11.68 8.68
N ASN A 83 3.87 10.50 8.09
CA ASN A 83 4.02 10.29 6.65
C ASN A 83 2.66 10.12 6.00
N THR A 84 2.33 10.92 4.99
CA THR A 84 1.09 10.79 4.22
C THR A 84 1.42 10.54 2.76
N LEU A 85 0.81 9.49 2.19
CA LEU A 85 0.80 9.18 0.77
C LEU A 85 -0.63 9.37 0.24
N GLU A 86 -0.78 10.16 -0.82
CA GLU A 86 -2.05 10.43 -1.46
C GLU A 86 -1.97 10.17 -2.96
N VAL A 87 -3.01 9.54 -3.49
CA VAL A 87 -3.25 9.35 -4.92
C VAL A 87 -4.59 10.00 -5.24
N ASP A 88 -4.60 11.00 -6.09
CA ASP A 88 -5.79 11.56 -6.70
C ASP A 88 -5.79 11.20 -8.19
N LEU A 89 -6.85 10.55 -8.66
CA LEU A 89 -6.96 10.09 -10.05
C LEU A 89 -8.35 10.37 -10.60
N ASN A 90 -8.41 10.98 -11.77
CA ASN A 90 -9.57 11.00 -12.63
C ASN A 90 -9.70 9.62 -13.31
N VAL A 91 -10.60 8.80 -12.78
CA VAL A 91 -10.85 7.44 -13.26
C VAL A 91 -11.51 7.46 -14.64
N TYR A 92 -12.32 8.47 -14.93
CA TYR A 92 -12.95 8.61 -16.23
C TYR A 92 -11.92 8.81 -17.34
N SER A 93 -10.87 9.61 -17.13
CA SER A 93 -9.83 9.85 -18.15
C SER A 93 -9.04 8.59 -18.52
N VAL A 94 -8.96 7.60 -17.63
CA VAL A 94 -8.19 6.37 -17.88
C VAL A 94 -9.01 5.24 -18.51
N ARG A 95 -10.34 5.38 -18.63
CA ARG A 95 -11.24 4.32 -19.13
C ARG A 95 -10.92 3.76 -20.52
N THR A 96 -10.29 4.56 -21.37
CA THR A 96 -9.90 4.17 -22.74
C THR A 96 -8.53 3.52 -22.82
N ALA A 97 -7.80 3.45 -21.71
CA ALA A 97 -6.51 2.77 -21.68
C ALA A 97 -6.72 1.26 -21.79
N GLN A 98 -5.83 0.60 -22.54
CA GLN A 98 -5.85 -0.84 -22.70
C GLN A 98 -5.47 -1.50 -21.35
N PRO A 99 -6.31 -2.38 -20.79
CA PRO A 99 -5.93 -3.18 -19.63
C PRO A 99 -4.81 -4.16 -19.98
N GLU A 100 -3.93 -4.44 -19.02
CA GLU A 100 -2.87 -5.43 -19.12
C GLU A 100 -2.68 -6.18 -17.80
N VAL A 101 -2.04 -7.35 -17.84
CA VAL A 101 -1.58 -8.03 -16.62
C VAL A 101 -0.24 -7.41 -16.20
N ALA A 102 -0.20 -6.84 -15.00
CA ALA A 102 0.99 -6.16 -14.49
C ALA A 102 1.54 -6.76 -13.20
N ALA A 103 2.76 -6.35 -12.85
CA ALA A 103 3.46 -6.77 -11.64
C ALA A 103 4.04 -5.55 -10.90
N LEU A 104 4.40 -5.76 -9.63
CA LEU A 104 5.24 -4.82 -8.90
C LEU A 104 6.59 -4.65 -9.61
N PRO A 105 7.32 -3.53 -9.41
CA PRO A 105 8.60 -3.32 -10.08
C PRO A 105 9.66 -4.41 -9.82
N ASN A 106 9.56 -5.15 -8.71
CA ASN A 106 10.44 -6.28 -8.41
C ASN A 106 10.04 -7.59 -9.11
N GLY A 107 8.90 -7.63 -9.80
CA GLY A 107 8.38 -8.79 -10.54
C GLY A 107 7.36 -9.62 -9.78
N ASP A 108 7.05 -9.30 -8.52
CA ASP A 108 6.01 -10.01 -7.76
C ASP A 108 4.60 -9.53 -8.17
N ALA A 109 3.58 -10.36 -7.93
CA ALA A 109 2.19 -10.00 -8.21
C ALA A 109 1.74 -8.74 -7.44
N LEU A 110 0.77 -8.02 -7.99
CA LEU A 110 0.18 -6.86 -7.34
C LEU A 110 -0.66 -7.30 -6.13
N PRO A 111 -0.49 -6.73 -4.93
CA PRO A 111 -1.39 -6.97 -3.80
C PRO A 111 -2.84 -6.65 -4.16
N LEU A 112 -3.79 -7.46 -3.68
CA LEU A 112 -5.23 -7.42 -4.00
C LEU A 112 -5.59 -7.75 -5.46
N ILE A 113 -4.82 -7.28 -6.43
CA ILE A 113 -5.14 -7.40 -7.85
C ILE A 113 -4.64 -8.75 -8.41
N GLY A 114 -3.54 -9.28 -7.88
CA GLY A 114 -3.00 -10.58 -8.29
C GLY A 114 -2.53 -10.59 -9.74
N GLN A 115 -3.25 -11.34 -10.59
CA GLN A 115 -3.02 -11.46 -12.04
C GLN A 115 -4.19 -10.91 -12.86
N ASN A 116 -5.08 -10.14 -12.23
CA ASN A 116 -6.21 -9.51 -12.89
C ASN A 116 -5.74 -8.40 -13.83
N ASP A 117 -6.58 -8.07 -14.80
CA ASP A 117 -6.32 -6.97 -15.71
C ASP A 117 -6.34 -5.64 -14.96
N VAL A 118 -5.38 -4.79 -15.30
CA VAL A 118 -5.17 -3.52 -14.65
C VAL A 118 -4.76 -2.48 -15.68
N ILE A 119 -5.28 -1.27 -15.51
CA ILE A 119 -4.79 -0.11 -16.23
C ILE A 119 -3.58 0.43 -15.46
N VAL A 120 -2.44 0.45 -16.14
CA VAL A 120 -1.17 0.93 -15.59
C VAL A 120 -0.96 2.39 -15.99
N VAL A 121 -0.88 3.28 -15.01
CA VAL A 121 -0.71 4.72 -15.20
C VAL A 121 0.68 5.14 -14.69
N PRO A 122 1.67 5.34 -15.58
CA PRO A 122 2.99 5.81 -15.18
C PRO A 122 2.91 7.28 -14.74
N VAL A 123 3.59 7.60 -13.64
CA VAL A 123 3.60 8.93 -13.03
C VAL A 123 5.02 9.46 -12.98
N SER A 124 5.31 10.45 -13.82
CA SER A 124 6.63 11.09 -13.95
C SER A 124 7.79 10.08 -14.16
N GLY A 125 7.53 8.93 -14.78
CA GLY A 125 8.51 7.86 -15.04
C GLY A 125 9.09 7.18 -13.78
N LYS A 126 8.52 7.42 -12.60
CA LYS A 126 9.07 6.97 -11.31
C LYS A 126 8.07 6.18 -10.51
N VAL A 127 6.84 6.65 -10.45
CA VAL A 127 5.75 6.04 -9.68
C VAL A 127 4.81 5.36 -10.65
N THR A 128 4.16 4.28 -10.22
CA THR A 128 3.15 3.60 -11.02
C THR A 128 1.85 3.54 -10.22
N VAL A 129 0.77 4.05 -10.81
CA VAL A 129 -0.59 3.90 -10.29
C VAL A 129 -1.26 2.77 -11.06
N TYR A 130 -2.04 1.97 -10.36
CA TYR A 130 -2.71 0.79 -10.85
C TYR A 130 -4.20 0.94 -10.58
N ILE A 131 -5.04 0.72 -11.57
CA ILE A 131 -6.48 0.67 -11.36
C ILE A 131 -7.06 -0.56 -12.05
N SER A 132 -7.67 -1.42 -11.25
CA SER A 132 -8.37 -2.61 -11.73
C SER A 132 -9.85 -2.42 -11.44
N ILE A 133 -10.69 -2.67 -12.44
CA ILE A 133 -12.15 -2.50 -12.38
C ILE A 133 -12.78 -3.67 -13.11
N SER A 134 -13.57 -4.47 -12.41
CA SER A 134 -14.19 -5.68 -12.93
C SER A 134 -15.45 -6.00 -12.15
N ASP A 135 -16.59 -6.12 -12.83
CA ASP A 135 -17.91 -6.54 -12.31
C ASP A 135 -18.13 -6.38 -10.78
N GLY A 136 -18.40 -5.15 -10.34
CA GLY A 136 -18.67 -4.84 -8.92
C GLY A 136 -17.42 -4.75 -8.03
N HIS A 137 -16.24 -5.08 -8.54
CA HIS A 137 -14.96 -4.95 -7.85
C HIS A 137 -14.10 -3.85 -8.48
N ALA A 138 -13.43 -3.08 -7.62
CA ALA A 138 -12.41 -2.13 -8.03
C ALA A 138 -11.30 -2.03 -7.00
N ALA A 139 -10.07 -1.92 -7.49
CA ALA A 139 -8.90 -1.69 -6.67
C ALA A 139 -8.06 -0.53 -7.23
N LEU A 140 -7.57 0.32 -6.32
CA LEU A 140 -6.61 1.37 -6.62
C LEU A 140 -5.29 1.07 -5.90
N GLY A 141 -4.22 1.02 -6.67
CA GLY A 141 -2.88 0.73 -6.21
C GLY A 141 -1.89 1.82 -6.59
N VAL A 142 -0.83 1.95 -5.81
CA VAL A 142 0.35 2.75 -6.16
C VAL A 142 1.62 2.06 -5.71
N SER A 143 2.65 2.06 -6.55
CA SER A 143 4.01 1.64 -6.20
C SER A 143 4.98 2.81 -6.36
N VAL A 144 5.78 3.05 -5.31
CA VAL A 144 6.73 4.15 -5.23
C VAL A 144 8.13 3.61 -4.94
N PRO A 145 9.04 3.63 -5.93
CA PRO A 145 10.41 3.20 -5.73
C PRO A 145 11.23 4.28 -5.01
N PHE A 146 12.03 3.85 -4.04
CA PHE A 146 12.92 4.70 -3.27
C PHE A 146 14.35 4.20 -3.34
N LYS A 147 15.27 5.08 -3.75
CA LYS A 147 16.71 4.79 -3.78
C LYS A 147 17.24 4.43 -2.39
N THR A 148 16.69 5.01 -1.32
CA THR A 148 17.08 4.69 0.05
C THR A 148 16.88 3.20 0.38
N LEU A 149 15.89 2.55 -0.25
CA LEU A 149 15.60 1.13 -0.08
C LEU A 149 16.44 0.20 -0.94
N ASP A 150 17.28 0.71 -1.85
CA ASP A 150 18.19 -0.14 -2.64
C ASP A 150 19.14 -0.93 -1.73
N SER A 151 19.56 -0.35 -0.60
CA SER A 151 20.38 -1.04 0.41
C SER A 151 19.67 -2.23 1.07
N VAL A 152 18.35 -2.11 1.28
CA VAL A 152 17.50 -3.21 1.76
C VAL A 152 17.43 -4.30 0.70
N GLY A 153 17.20 -3.91 -0.55
CA GLY A 153 17.17 -4.81 -1.71
C GLY A 153 18.44 -5.60 -1.94
N GLN A 154 19.61 -4.96 -1.81
CA GLN A 154 20.90 -5.66 -1.91
C GLN A 154 21.07 -6.73 -0.82
N SER A 155 20.59 -6.48 0.39
CA SER A 155 20.69 -7.41 1.54
C SER A 155 19.68 -8.57 1.48
N VAL A 156 18.47 -8.28 1.02
CA VAL A 156 17.32 -9.22 1.04
C VAL A 156 17.20 -10.01 -0.26
N GLY A 157 17.45 -9.36 -1.40
CA GLY A 157 17.09 -9.82 -2.73
C GLY A 157 15.63 -9.54 -3.09
N GLN A 158 15.09 -10.31 -4.03
CA GLN A 158 13.69 -10.18 -4.42
C GLN A 158 12.77 -10.70 -3.31
N ALA A 159 11.87 -9.84 -2.83
CA ALA A 159 10.88 -10.17 -1.82
C ALA A 159 9.77 -9.12 -1.82
N SER A 160 8.57 -9.51 -1.42
CA SER A 160 7.46 -8.61 -1.11
C SER A 160 6.89 -8.93 0.26
N LEU A 161 6.58 -7.89 1.04
CA LEU A 161 5.93 -7.97 2.34
C LEU A 161 4.79 -6.96 2.36
N PHE A 162 3.57 -7.43 2.16
CA PHE A 162 2.34 -6.66 2.13
C PHE A 162 1.31 -7.27 3.09
N PRO A 163 1.39 -6.93 4.39
CA PRO A 163 0.31 -7.25 5.33
C PRO A 163 -0.99 -6.56 4.90
N MET A 164 -2.10 -7.28 5.09
CA MET A 164 -3.43 -6.73 4.92
C MET A 164 -3.78 -5.75 6.04
N PHE A 165 -4.56 -4.74 5.72
CA PHE A 165 -5.22 -3.85 6.66
C PHE A 165 -6.72 -3.79 6.38
N ASN A 166 -7.48 -3.45 7.41
CA ASN A 166 -8.87 -3.04 7.28
C ASN A 166 -9.07 -1.83 8.20
N MET A 167 -9.23 -0.65 7.61
CA MET A 167 -9.32 0.62 8.31
C MET A 167 -10.35 1.51 7.63
N ASN A 168 -11.25 2.13 8.41
CA ASN A 168 -12.35 2.94 7.89
C ASN A 168 -13.18 2.25 6.79
N ASN A 169 -13.43 0.94 6.94
CA ASN A 169 -14.14 0.10 5.95
C ASN A 169 -13.43 0.00 4.58
N VAL A 170 -12.15 0.35 4.51
CA VAL A 170 -11.29 0.12 3.36
C VAL A 170 -10.39 -1.05 3.68
N ILE A 171 -10.56 -2.13 2.91
CA ILE A 171 -9.67 -3.29 2.95
C ILE A 171 -8.53 -3.03 1.98
N GLY A 172 -7.31 -3.33 2.38
CA GLY A 172 -6.20 -3.21 1.47
C GLY A 172 -4.91 -3.85 1.96
N ALA A 173 -3.84 -3.61 1.23
CA ALA A 173 -2.52 -4.10 1.53
C ALA A 173 -1.49 -2.99 1.35
N ALA A 174 -0.59 -2.84 2.32
CA ALA A 174 0.47 -1.85 2.25
C ALA A 174 1.76 -2.40 2.81
N GLY A 175 2.84 -2.10 2.12
CA GLY A 175 4.06 -2.85 2.35
C GLY A 175 5.21 -2.41 1.48
N LEU A 176 6.21 -3.27 1.44
CA LEU A 176 7.44 -3.03 0.70
C LEU A 176 7.70 -4.16 -0.29
N TYR A 177 8.32 -3.77 -1.39
CA TYR A 177 8.87 -4.67 -2.37
C TYR A 177 10.36 -4.39 -2.52
N THR A 178 11.15 -5.46 -2.63
CA THR A 178 12.60 -5.37 -2.77
C THR A 178 13.10 -6.23 -3.93
N SER A 179 14.28 -5.89 -4.44
CA SER A 179 15.04 -6.57 -5.49
C SER A 179 16.53 -6.23 -5.38
N LYS A 180 17.40 -7.12 -5.89
CA LYS A 180 18.83 -6.81 -6.05
C LYS A 180 19.08 -5.73 -7.11
N THR A 181 18.12 -5.45 -7.97
CA THR A 181 18.26 -4.43 -9.01
C THR A 181 17.88 -3.06 -8.45
N ALA A 182 18.79 -2.09 -8.61
CA ALA A 182 18.55 -0.73 -8.14
C ALA A 182 17.32 -0.11 -8.83
N GLY A 183 16.47 0.58 -8.07
CA GLY A 183 15.23 1.18 -8.58
C GLY A 183 14.03 0.24 -8.60
N LYS A 184 14.20 -1.04 -8.22
CA LYS A 184 13.13 -2.02 -8.04
C LYS A 184 12.84 -2.29 -6.55
N ASN A 185 13.02 -1.26 -5.71
CA ASN A 185 12.82 -1.30 -4.27
C ASN A 185 11.93 -0.13 -3.86
N GLY A 186 10.86 -0.38 -3.11
CA GLY A 186 9.87 0.66 -2.85
C GLY A 186 8.81 0.28 -1.83
N PHE A 187 7.87 1.21 -1.66
CA PHE A 187 6.62 0.99 -0.94
C PHE A 187 5.46 0.85 -1.93
N GLY A 188 4.50 0.01 -1.59
CA GLY A 188 3.23 -0.03 -2.29
C GLY A 188 2.05 0.11 -1.33
N LEU A 189 0.97 0.65 -1.85
CA LEU A 189 -0.32 0.79 -1.19
C LEU A 189 -1.41 0.39 -2.19
N PHE A 190 -2.22 -0.57 -1.80
CA PHE A 190 -3.32 -1.09 -2.60
C PHE A 190 -4.56 -1.10 -1.72
N ALA A 191 -5.69 -0.64 -2.26
CA ALA A 191 -6.95 -0.61 -1.55
C ALA A 191 -8.07 -1.10 -2.46
N ASP A 192 -8.97 -1.89 -1.89
CA ASP A 192 -10.28 -2.15 -2.43
C ASP A 192 -11.12 -0.88 -2.30
N ILE A 193 -11.57 -0.35 -3.43
CA ILE A 193 -12.39 0.86 -3.52
C ILE A 193 -13.83 0.55 -3.95
N SER A 194 -14.20 -0.73 -4.06
CA SER A 194 -15.50 -1.20 -4.55
C SER A 194 -16.64 -0.62 -3.72
N SER A 195 -16.53 -0.76 -2.39
CA SER A 195 -17.54 -0.30 -1.43
C SER A 195 -17.73 1.23 -1.42
N VAL A 196 -16.71 1.96 -1.89
CA VAL A 196 -16.69 3.42 -1.88
C VAL A 196 -17.25 3.98 -3.18
N LEU A 197 -17.06 3.29 -4.30
CA LEU A 197 -17.64 3.69 -5.59
C LEU A 197 -19.15 3.45 -5.63
N GLY A 198 -19.62 2.29 -5.17
CA GLY A 198 -21.02 1.92 -5.28
C GLY A 198 -21.49 1.73 -6.73
N ASP A 199 -22.59 0.99 -6.91
CA ASP A 199 -23.05 0.52 -8.23
C ASP A 199 -23.38 1.67 -9.20
N ASP A 200 -23.90 2.78 -8.66
CA ASP A 200 -24.30 3.96 -9.46
C ASP A 200 -23.09 4.67 -10.09
N LEU A 201 -21.96 4.77 -9.38
CA LEU A 201 -20.75 5.40 -9.94
C LEU A 201 -20.07 4.49 -10.98
N PHE A 202 -20.13 3.17 -10.82
CA PHE A 202 -19.66 2.24 -11.86
C PHE A 202 -20.44 2.40 -13.16
N GLY A 203 -21.77 2.52 -13.06
CA GLY A 203 -22.65 2.75 -14.21
C GLY A 203 -22.44 4.11 -14.88
N ALA A 204 -22.32 5.19 -14.08
CA ALA A 204 -22.23 6.56 -14.59
C ALA A 204 -20.94 6.85 -15.38
N VAL A 205 -19.85 6.16 -15.07
CA VAL A 205 -18.53 6.41 -15.70
C VAL A 205 -18.35 5.58 -16.98
N GLY A 206 -19.37 4.79 -17.36
CA GLY A 206 -19.30 3.93 -18.54
C GLY A 206 -18.25 2.83 -18.41
N LEU A 207 -17.88 2.47 -17.17
CA LEU A 207 -16.86 1.45 -16.87
C LEU A 207 -17.42 0.02 -16.98
N ARG A 208 -18.56 -0.16 -17.65
CA ARG A 208 -19.21 -1.47 -17.78
C ARG A 208 -18.40 -2.37 -18.73
N GLY A 209 -17.56 -3.21 -18.14
CA GLY A 209 -17.66 -4.66 -18.33
C GLY A 209 -17.14 -5.29 -19.62
N ASP A 210 -16.39 -4.58 -20.47
CA ASP A 210 -15.72 -5.26 -21.60
C ASP A 210 -14.51 -6.11 -21.16
N ILE A 211 -14.15 -6.11 -19.87
CA ILE A 211 -13.17 -7.01 -19.26
C ILE A 211 -13.89 -8.31 -18.89
N GLN A 212 -13.86 -9.28 -19.81
CA GLN A 212 -14.71 -10.48 -19.88
C GLN A 212 -14.42 -11.61 -18.86
N ALA A 213 -13.93 -11.32 -17.66
CA ALA A 213 -13.79 -12.36 -16.63
C ALA A 213 -14.18 -11.82 -15.26
N GLU A 214 -14.92 -12.61 -14.48
CA GLU A 214 -15.13 -12.41 -13.04
C GLU A 214 -13.76 -12.39 -12.35
N GLN A 215 -13.17 -11.21 -12.24
CA GLN A 215 -11.89 -10.99 -11.58
C GLN A 215 -12.17 -10.70 -10.11
N GLN A 216 -11.90 -11.68 -9.25
CA GLN A 216 -12.01 -11.53 -7.80
C GLN A 216 -10.72 -10.91 -7.26
N LEU A 217 -10.86 -10.01 -6.28
CA LEU A 217 -9.72 -9.48 -5.53
C LEU A 217 -9.16 -10.55 -4.58
N ASP A 218 -7.84 -10.65 -4.49
CA ASP A 218 -7.12 -11.55 -3.59
C ASP A 218 -6.82 -10.85 -2.26
N TYR A 219 -7.59 -11.20 -1.23
CA TYR A 219 -7.42 -10.63 0.12
C TYR A 219 -6.38 -11.38 0.97
N SER A 220 -5.49 -12.16 0.37
CA SER A 220 -4.38 -12.80 1.06
C SER A 220 -3.20 -11.85 1.31
N SER A 221 -2.55 -12.00 2.46
CA SER A 221 -1.31 -11.23 2.75
C SER A 221 -0.14 -11.81 1.97
N ILE A 222 0.65 -10.95 1.33
CA ILE A 222 1.91 -11.38 0.68
C ILE A 222 3.02 -11.30 1.72
N ALA A 223 3.60 -12.44 2.08
CA ALA A 223 4.71 -12.52 3.02
C ALA A 223 5.88 -13.33 2.43
N PRO A 224 7.13 -12.89 2.60
CA PRO A 224 8.27 -13.65 2.15
C PRO A 224 8.61 -14.75 3.16
N SER A 225 9.58 -15.61 2.86
CA SER A 225 10.11 -16.56 3.85
C SER A 225 10.53 -15.84 5.15
N ARG A 226 10.36 -16.48 6.31
CA ARG A 226 10.74 -15.92 7.63
C ARG A 226 12.17 -15.37 7.68
N SER A 227 13.12 -15.99 6.96
CA SER A 227 14.50 -15.49 6.87
C SER A 227 14.58 -14.15 6.14
N LYS A 228 13.89 -14.01 4.99
CA LYS A 228 13.83 -12.75 4.22
C LYS A 228 13.11 -11.67 5.02
N GLU A 229 11.98 -11.99 5.66
CA GLU A 229 11.25 -11.06 6.52
C GLU A 229 12.12 -10.51 7.66
N ARG A 230 12.85 -11.39 8.36
CA ARG A 230 13.80 -10.97 9.41
C ARG A 230 14.91 -10.05 8.88
N ARG A 231 15.38 -10.27 7.64
CA ARG A 231 16.39 -9.40 7.01
C ARG A 231 15.80 -8.04 6.64
N ILE A 232 14.60 -8.03 6.05
CA ILE A 232 13.83 -6.79 5.79
C ILE A 232 13.70 -5.98 7.07
N ASN A 233 13.15 -6.59 8.13
CA ASN A 233 12.94 -5.93 9.41
C ASN A 233 14.25 -5.38 10.01
N ARG A 234 15.34 -6.16 9.94
CA ARG A 234 16.65 -5.71 10.40
C ARG A 234 17.15 -4.48 9.65
N GLU A 235 17.06 -4.46 8.32
CA GLU A 235 17.50 -3.30 7.54
C GLU A 235 16.60 -2.08 7.75
N LEU A 236 15.28 -2.27 7.85
CA LEU A 236 14.35 -1.19 8.21
C LEU A 236 14.63 -0.62 9.59
N ILE A 237 14.98 -1.45 10.58
CA ILE A 237 15.39 -0.98 11.93
C ILE A 237 16.64 -0.10 11.84
N LYS A 238 17.61 -0.45 11.00
CA LYS A 238 18.81 0.40 10.81
C LYS A 238 18.45 1.75 10.20
N LEU A 239 17.57 1.79 9.19
CA LEU A 239 17.10 3.03 8.58
C LEU A 239 16.30 3.88 9.58
N ASN A 240 15.42 3.25 10.36
CA ASN A 240 14.64 3.89 11.42
C ASN A 240 15.52 4.52 12.50
N ARG A 241 16.54 3.80 12.98
CA ARG A 241 17.49 4.34 13.98
C ARG A 241 18.23 5.57 13.47
N ARG A 242 18.44 5.67 12.17
CA ARG A 242 19.09 6.81 11.50
C ARG A 242 18.10 7.89 11.08
N ARG A 243 16.80 7.70 11.32
CA ARG A 243 15.72 8.60 10.86
C ARG A 243 15.85 8.92 9.37
N ALA A 244 16.13 7.89 8.57
CA ALA A 244 16.51 8.08 7.18
C ALA A 244 15.37 8.72 6.36
N GLN A 245 15.70 9.73 5.57
CA GLN A 245 14.79 10.28 4.57
C GLN A 245 14.75 9.36 3.34
N LEU A 246 13.55 9.00 2.93
CA LEU A 246 13.29 8.27 1.71
C LEU A 246 13.47 9.22 0.52
N ARG A 247 14.34 8.80 -0.41
CA ARG A 247 14.67 9.58 -1.60
C ARG A 247 14.12 8.89 -2.82
N MET A 248 13.32 9.61 -3.60
CA MET A 248 12.90 9.18 -4.92
C MET A 248 14.13 8.92 -5.79
N ARG A 249 13.99 8.00 -6.75
CA ARG A 249 14.97 7.86 -7.82
C ARG A 249 14.87 9.01 -8.82
#